data_AF-A0A3B1CAH4-F1
#
_entry.id   AF-A0A3B1CAH4-F1
#
_cell.length_a   1.000
_cell.length_b   1.000
_cell.length_c   1.000
_cell.angle_alpha   90.00
_cell.angle_beta   90.00
_cell.angle_gamma   90.00
#
_symmetry.space_group_name_H-M   'P 1'
#
loop_
_entity.id
_entity.type
_entity.pdbx_description
1 polymer ?
#
loop_
_entity_poly.entity_id
_entity_poly.type
_entity_poly.pdbx_seq_one_letter_code
_entity_poly.pdbx_strand_id
1 'polypeptide(L)'
;MFPFWLEGFRIDPFSPQTYTLPVAKKVYRCHIAPTGGLRTALFRITWEQMESKSLIPKKLLNDFCLKHRFSPREKQLVTLAIAGKQRKEMAQTLGLSINTAKEYLGTAYRKAEVEGKAALTAKVLSNLPQHLNHHRP
;
A
#
# COMPACT_ATOMS: atom_id res chain seq x y z
N MET A 1 23.37 -25.21 10.96
CA MET A 1 23.70 -23.79 11.25
C MET A 1 22.52 -22.96 10.76
N PHE A 2 21.75 -22.36 11.68
CA PHE A 2 20.60 -21.53 11.32
C PHE A 2 21.08 -20.13 10.86
N PRO A 3 20.38 -19.47 9.92
CA PRO A 3 20.70 -18.09 9.53
C PRO A 3 20.62 -17.12 10.73
N PHE A 4 21.52 -16.13 10.81
CA PHE A 4 21.60 -15.20 11.97
C PHE A 4 20.31 -14.38 12.21
N TRP A 5 19.47 -14.19 11.19
CA TRP A 5 18.18 -13.50 11.33
C TRP A 5 17.08 -14.31 12.04
N LEU A 6 17.37 -15.58 12.39
CA LEU A 6 16.48 -16.50 13.10
C LEU A 6 16.75 -16.59 14.62
N GLU A 7 17.75 -15.88 15.16
CA GLU A 7 18.19 -16.00 16.57
C GLU A 7 17.13 -15.59 17.62
N GLY A 8 16.00 -15.02 17.22
CA GLY A 8 14.87 -14.68 18.10
C GLY A 8 13.65 -15.61 18.03
N PHE A 9 13.65 -16.65 17.19
CA PHE A 9 12.49 -17.51 16.98
C PHE A 9 12.50 -18.68 17.97
N ARG A 10 11.70 -18.59 19.03
CA ARG A 10 11.38 -19.75 19.89
C ARG A 10 10.31 -20.59 19.21
N ILE A 11 10.72 -21.51 18.34
CA ILE A 11 9.80 -22.46 17.70
C ILE A 11 9.37 -23.49 18.74
N ASP A 12 8.11 -23.41 19.18
CA ASP A 12 7.49 -24.50 19.92
C ASP A 12 7.17 -25.61 18.89
N PRO A 13 7.69 -26.83 19.05
CA PRO A 13 7.52 -27.89 18.06
C PRO A 13 6.06 -28.36 17.90
N PHE A 14 5.14 -27.95 18.77
CA PHE A 14 3.76 -28.43 18.77
C PHE A 14 2.71 -27.35 18.47
N SER A 15 3.09 -26.08 18.37
CA SER A 15 2.13 -25.00 18.14
C SER A 15 2.43 -24.24 16.85
N PRO A 16 1.43 -24.02 15.98
CA PRO A 16 1.60 -23.14 14.85
C PRO A 16 1.92 -21.73 15.34
N GLN A 17 2.96 -21.12 14.77
CA GLN A 17 3.42 -19.80 15.16
C GLN A 17 3.31 -18.83 14.00
N THR A 18 2.93 -17.59 14.34
CA THR A 18 2.79 -16.52 13.38
C THR A 18 3.73 -15.37 13.70
N TYR A 19 4.53 -14.98 12.72
CA TYR A 19 5.53 -13.94 12.83
C TYR A 19 5.26 -12.83 11.83
N THR A 20 5.49 -11.59 12.27
CA THR A 20 5.40 -10.40 11.41
C THR A 20 6.81 -9.90 11.12
N LEU A 21 7.21 -9.94 9.85
CA LEU A 21 8.57 -9.61 9.43
C LEU A 21 8.55 -8.35 8.55
N PRO A 22 9.14 -7.25 9.00
CA PRO A 22 9.36 -6.07 8.17
C PRO A 22 10.55 -6.30 7.25
N VAL A 23 10.31 -6.42 5.94
CA VAL A 23 11.36 -6.62 4.93
C VAL A 23 11.21 -5.57 3.83
N ALA A 24 12.24 -4.75 3.62
CA ALA A 24 12.31 -3.79 2.49
C ALA A 24 11.02 -2.96 2.27
N LYS A 25 10.50 -2.35 3.35
CA LYS A 25 9.25 -1.52 3.37
C LYS A 25 7.94 -2.30 3.16
N LYS A 26 7.97 -3.63 3.16
CA LYS A 26 6.79 -4.50 3.14
C LYS A 26 6.72 -5.29 4.44
N VAL A 27 5.51 -5.62 4.84
CA VAL A 27 5.27 -6.45 6.02
C VAL A 27 4.81 -7.82 5.53
N TYR A 28 5.50 -8.87 5.97
CA TYR A 28 5.15 -10.25 5.66
C TYR A 28 4.64 -10.93 6.91
N ARG A 29 3.54 -11.68 6.77
CA ARG A 29 3.05 -12.59 7.79
C ARG A 29 3.57 -13.98 7.45
N CYS A 30 4.45 -14.48 8.29
CA CYS A 30 4.98 -15.84 8.21
C CYS A 30 4.18 -16.72 9.16
N HIS A 31 3.64 -17.83 8.66
CA HIS A 31 2.99 -18.84 9.47
C HIS A 31 3.79 -20.14 9.36
N ILE A 32 4.24 -20.63 10.51
CA ILE A 32 5.05 -21.84 10.65
C ILE A 32 4.19 -22.86 11.37
N ALA A 33 3.85 -23.97 10.69
CA ALA A 33 3.06 -25.06 11.26
C ALA A 33 3.84 -26.37 11.20
N PRO A 34 3.83 -27.20 12.26
CA PRO A 34 4.37 -28.55 12.17
C PRO A 34 3.50 -29.40 11.24
N THR A 35 4.11 -30.11 10.30
CA THR A 35 3.43 -31.01 9.36
C THR A 35 4.05 -32.41 9.31
N GLY A 36 5.07 -32.67 10.13
CA GLY A 36 5.75 -33.96 10.19
C GLY A 36 5.16 -34.90 11.24
N GLY A 37 5.41 -36.20 11.08
CA GLY A 37 5.10 -37.19 12.11
C GLY A 37 6.11 -37.17 13.27
N LEU A 38 5.85 -37.96 14.32
CA LEU A 38 6.61 -38.04 15.58
C LEU A 38 8.15 -38.21 15.45
N ARG A 39 8.66 -38.59 14.26
CA ARG A 39 10.08 -38.88 14.01
C ARG A 39 10.77 -37.91 13.04
N THR A 40 10.04 -36.98 12.45
CA THR A 40 10.61 -36.04 11.48
C THR A 40 9.96 -34.69 11.68
N ALA A 41 10.72 -33.73 12.19
CA ALA A 41 10.25 -32.36 12.36
C ALA A 41 10.16 -31.67 10.99
N LEU A 42 9.06 -31.89 10.28
CA LEU A 42 8.71 -31.12 9.09
C LEU A 42 7.88 -29.93 9.51
N PHE A 43 8.23 -28.77 8.97
CA PHE A 43 7.48 -27.53 9.16
C PHE A 43 7.02 -27.03 7.80
N ARG A 44 5.74 -26.69 7.69
CA ARG A 44 5.21 -25.92 6.59
C ARG A 44 5.33 -24.45 6.94
N ILE A 45 6.06 -23.72 6.11
CA ILE A 45 6.18 -22.28 6.21
C ILE A 45 5.38 -21.65 5.07
N THR A 46 4.32 -20.93 5.41
CA THR A 46 3.52 -20.15 4.47
C THR A 46 3.75 -18.67 4.72
N TRP A 47 3.99 -17.93 3.64
CA TRP A 47 4.23 -16.49 3.70
C TRP A 47 3.10 -15.79 2.98
N GLU A 48 2.45 -14.86 3.67
CA GLU A 48 1.52 -13.94 3.04
C GLU A 48 2.13 -12.56 3.09
N GLN A 49 2.25 -11.92 1.92
CA GLN A 49 2.53 -10.50 1.90
C GLN A 49 1.31 -9.81 2.49
N MET A 50 1.47 -9.15 3.64
CA MET A 50 0.43 -8.25 4.11
C MET A 50 0.43 -7.10 3.11
N GLU A 51 -0.50 -7.14 2.15
CA GLU A 51 -0.77 -5.99 1.31
C GLU A 51 -0.97 -4.82 2.25
N SER A 52 -0.04 -3.86 2.17
CA SER A 52 -0.19 -2.58 2.82
C SER A 52 -1.54 -2.06 2.36
N LYS A 53 -2.56 -2.19 3.23
CA LYS A 53 -3.93 -1.77 2.97
C LYS A 53 -3.78 -0.36 2.44
N SER A 54 -4.04 -0.18 1.14
CA SER A 54 -4.02 1.15 0.56
C SER A 54 -4.95 1.98 1.45
N LEU A 55 -4.41 3.01 2.11
CA LEU A 55 -5.16 3.78 3.10
C LEU A 55 -6.42 4.42 2.48
N ILE A 56 -6.52 4.42 1.14
CA ILE A 56 -7.63 4.99 0.41
C ILE A 56 -8.37 3.88 -0.34
N PRO A 57 -9.65 3.62 0.02
CA PRO A 57 -10.51 2.74 -0.74
C PRO A 57 -10.57 3.18 -2.21
N LYS A 58 -10.32 2.27 -3.16
CA LYS A 58 -10.40 2.56 -4.61
C LYS A 58 -11.72 3.20 -5.02
N LYS A 59 -12.81 2.85 -4.31
CA LYS A 59 -14.15 3.42 -4.50
C LYS A 59 -14.17 4.93 -4.24
N LEU A 60 -13.60 5.37 -3.12
CA LEU A 60 -13.54 6.80 -2.76
C LEU A 60 -12.73 7.60 -3.79
N LEU A 61 -11.63 7.03 -4.27
CA LEU A 61 -10.84 7.65 -5.33
C LEU A 61 -11.66 7.79 -6.63
N ASN A 62 -12.41 6.75 -7.00
CA ASN A 62 -13.27 6.79 -8.17
C ASN A 62 -14.35 7.88 -8.05
N ASP A 63 -15.03 7.95 -6.91
CA ASP A 63 -16.07 8.95 -6.65
C ASP A 63 -15.51 10.37 -6.71
N PHE A 64 -14.34 10.59 -6.11
CA PHE A 64 -13.62 11.86 -6.19
C PHE A 64 -13.26 12.24 -7.64
N CYS A 65 -12.70 11.29 -8.41
CA CYS A 65 -12.35 11.52 -9.80
C CYS A 65 -13.58 11.84 -10.67
N LEU A 66 -14.71 11.18 -10.42
CA LEU A 66 -15.98 11.46 -11.11
C LEU A 66 -16.50 12.86 -10.76
N LYS A 67 -16.51 13.22 -9.47
CA LYS A 67 -16.95 14.53 -8.98
C LYS A 67 -16.17 15.68 -9.64
N HIS A 68 -14.85 15.52 -9.81
CA HIS A 68 -13.98 16.51 -10.41
C HIS A 68 -13.74 16.33 -11.92
N ARG A 69 -14.50 15.44 -12.58
CA ARG A 69 -14.43 15.17 -14.03
C ARG A 69 -12.99 14.92 -14.52
N PHE A 70 -12.27 14.07 -13.80
CA PHE A 70 -10.93 13.67 -14.19
C PHE A 70 -10.98 12.74 -15.40
N SER A 71 -10.09 12.97 -16.36
CA SER A 71 -9.88 12.06 -17.47
C SER A 71 -9.28 10.74 -16.96
N PRO A 72 -9.38 9.64 -17.73
CA PRO A 72 -8.75 8.38 -17.38
C PRO A 72 -7.25 8.51 -17.08
N ARG A 73 -6.55 9.38 -17.82
CA ARG A 73 -5.13 9.66 -17.61
C ARG A 73 -4.86 10.47 -16.35
N GLU A 74 -5.63 11.52 -16.09
CA GLU A 74 -5.53 12.30 -14.86
C GLU A 74 -5.76 11.41 -13.63
N LYS A 75 -6.77 10.55 -13.68
CA LYS A 75 -7.07 9.57 -12.62
C LYS A 75 -5.88 8.64 -12.34
N GLN A 76 -5.22 8.11 -13.37
CA GLN A 76 -4.04 7.26 -13.19
C GLN A 76 -2.92 8.00 -12.46
N LEU A 77 -2.62 9.24 -12.86
CA LEU A 77 -1.58 10.05 -12.20
C LEU A 77 -1.95 10.39 -10.75
N VAL A 78 -3.20 10.82 -10.52
CA VAL A 78 -3.72 11.14 -9.17
C VAL A 78 -3.63 9.91 -8.25
N THR A 79 -3.96 8.72 -8.76
CA THR A 79 -3.83 7.46 -8.02
C THR A 79 -2.40 7.25 -7.54
N LEU A 80 -1.42 7.41 -8.44
CA LEU A 80 -0.01 7.24 -8.09
C LEU A 80 0.50 8.37 -7.18
N ALA A 81 0.01 9.59 -7.37
CA ALA A 81 0.39 10.75 -6.56
C ALA A 81 -0.04 10.54 -5.09
N ILE A 82 -1.24 10.03 -4.87
CA ILE A 82 -1.76 9.73 -3.54
C ILE A 82 -1.10 8.49 -2.93
N ALA A 83 -0.69 7.52 -3.76
CA ALA A 83 0.20 6.43 -3.35
C ALA A 83 1.62 6.89 -2.98
N GLY A 84 1.88 8.21 -2.96
CA GLY A 84 3.14 8.80 -2.53
C GLY A 84 4.22 8.84 -3.62
N LYS A 85 3.94 8.36 -4.83
CA LYS A 85 4.93 8.28 -5.91
C LYS A 85 5.45 9.67 -6.29
N GLN A 86 6.72 9.72 -6.67
CA GLN A 86 7.32 10.94 -7.19
C GLN A 86 6.98 11.13 -8.67
N ARG A 87 7.00 12.37 -9.16
CA ARG A 87 6.64 12.70 -10.55
C ARG A 87 7.42 11.88 -11.59
N LYS A 88 8.72 11.65 -11.35
CA LYS A 88 9.56 10.80 -12.20
C LYS A 88 9.09 9.35 -12.23
N GLU A 89 8.77 8.78 -11.07
CA GLU A 89 8.24 7.42 -10.94
C GLU A 89 6.86 7.28 -11.60
N MET A 90 6.00 8.29 -11.46
CA MET A 90 4.68 8.32 -12.10
C MET A 90 4.80 8.33 -13.63
N ALA A 91 5.68 9.18 -14.14
CA ALA A 91 5.97 9.29 -15.57
C ALA A 91 6.49 7.96 -16.13
N GLN A 92 7.47 7.35 -15.45
CA GLN A 92 8.02 6.03 -15.81
C GLN A 92 6.94 4.93 -15.77
N THR A 93 6.12 4.90 -14.73
CA THR A 93 5.06 3.88 -14.55
C THR A 93 4.01 3.94 -15.66
N LEU A 94 3.72 5.13 -16.18
CA LEU A 94 2.69 5.35 -17.19
C LEU A 94 3.24 5.48 -18.62
N GLY A 95 4.56 5.35 -18.81
CA GLY A 95 5.21 5.54 -20.10
C GLY A 95 5.09 6.96 -20.64
N LEU A 96 5.08 7.97 -19.77
CA LEU A 96 4.92 9.38 -20.11
C LEU A 96 6.24 10.15 -19.93
N SER A 97 6.36 11.28 -20.61
CA SER A 97 7.39 12.26 -20.27
C SER A 97 7.08 12.92 -18.92
N ILE A 98 8.10 13.41 -18.22
CA ILE A 98 7.93 14.14 -16.96
C ILE A 98 7.09 15.41 -17.17
N ASN A 99 7.24 16.08 -18.31
CA ASN A 99 6.49 17.29 -18.65
C ASN A 99 5.01 16.98 -18.88
N THR A 100 4.72 15.93 -19.64
CA THR A 100 3.34 15.44 -19.85
C THR A 100 2.69 15.06 -18.51
N ALA A 101 3.43 14.38 -17.63
CA ALA A 101 2.93 14.06 -16.29
C ALA A 101 2.65 15.33 -15.46
N LYS A 102 3.48 16.37 -15.58
CA LYS A 102 3.29 17.67 -14.93
C LYS A 102 2.04 18.38 -15.45
N GLU A 103 1.80 18.37 -16.76
CA GLU A 103 0.61 18.98 -17.37
C GLU A 103 -0.68 18.31 -16.93
N TYR A 104 -0.72 16.97 -16.95
CA TYR A 104 -1.88 16.23 -16.46
C TYR A 104 -2.13 16.48 -14.97
N LEU A 105 -1.09 16.49 -14.14
CA LEU A 105 -1.22 16.82 -12.72
C LEU A 105 -1.68 18.26 -12.50
N GLY A 106 -1.15 19.23 -13.26
CA GLY A 106 -1.57 20.63 -13.18
C GLY A 106 -3.05 20.80 -13.54
N THR A 107 -3.50 20.12 -14.60
CA THR A 107 -4.91 20.11 -14.98
C THR A 107 -5.78 19.46 -13.90
N ALA A 108 -5.34 18.32 -13.34
CA ALA A 108 -6.03 17.66 -12.24
C ALA A 108 -6.11 18.53 -10.98
N TYR A 109 -5.04 19.23 -10.62
CA TYR A 109 -5.01 20.16 -9.49
C TYR A 109 -5.96 21.34 -9.70
N ARG A 110 -6.02 21.90 -10.91
CA ARG A 110 -6.97 22.96 -11.24
C ARG A 110 -8.42 22.49 -11.14
N LYS A 111 -8.73 21.30 -11.67
CA LYS A 111 -10.07 20.69 -11.59
C LYS A 111 -10.48 20.32 -10.15
N ALA A 112 -9.51 19.95 -9.32
CA ALA A 112 -9.73 19.68 -7.90
C ALA A 112 -9.64 20.94 -7.03
N GLU A 113 -9.31 22.11 -7.60
CA GLU A 113 -9.10 23.36 -6.87
C GLU A 113 -8.14 23.18 -5.68
N VAL A 114 -6.96 22.65 -5.96
CA VAL A 114 -5.91 22.40 -4.95
C VAL A 114 -4.55 22.86 -5.43
N GLU A 115 -3.72 23.32 -4.50
CA GLU A 115 -2.38 23.83 -4.79
C GLU A 115 -1.31 22.73 -4.65
N GLY A 116 -1.54 21.60 -5.33
CA GLY A 116 -0.53 20.55 -5.49
C GLY A 116 -0.81 19.25 -4.73
N LYS A 117 0.23 18.41 -4.66
CA LYS A 117 0.09 16.98 -4.27
C LYS A 117 -0.41 16.78 -2.85
N ALA A 118 0.14 17.53 -1.88
CA ALA A 118 -0.24 17.38 -0.48
C ALA A 118 -1.69 17.81 -0.25
N ALA A 119 -2.10 18.96 -0.81
CA ALA A 119 -3.47 19.46 -0.76
C ALA A 119 -4.45 18.50 -1.45
N LEU A 120 -4.08 17.92 -2.59
CA LEU A 120 -4.86 16.88 -3.26
C LEU A 120 -5.08 15.67 -2.35
N THR A 121 -4.02 15.13 -1.76
CA THR A 121 -4.12 13.98 -0.84
C THR A 121 -4.99 14.31 0.36
N ALA A 122 -4.81 15.49 0.97
CA ALA A 122 -5.64 15.94 2.08
C ALA A 122 -7.13 16.04 1.68
N LYS A 123 -7.44 16.65 0.54
CA LYS A 123 -8.83 16.82 0.04
C LYS A 123 -9.50 15.48 -0.26
N VAL A 124 -8.75 14.49 -0.75
CA VAL A 124 -9.25 13.12 -0.92
C VAL A 124 -9.54 12.47 0.43
N LEU A 125 -8.64 12.60 1.41
CA LEU A 125 -8.84 12.06 2.75
C LEU A 125 -9.97 12.77 3.50
N SER A 126 -10.18 14.07 3.31
CA SER A 126 -11.31 14.81 3.90
C SER A 126 -12.66 14.35 3.37
N ASN A 127 -12.72 13.72 2.20
CA ASN A 127 -13.93 13.09 1.68
C ASN A 127 -14.16 11.67 2.26
N LEU A 128 -13.33 11.19 3.19
CA LEU A 128 -13.59 9.93 3.89
C LEU A 128 -14.84 10.09 4.77
N PRO A 129 -15.81 9.16 4.67
CA PRO A 129 -16.94 9.14 5.61
C PRO A 129 -16.41 8.95 7.03
N GLN A 130 -16.79 9.86 7.93
CA GLN A 130 -16.20 10.06 9.27
C GLN A 130 -16.24 8.85 10.23
N HIS A 131 -16.87 7.74 9.87
CA HIS A 131 -16.94 6.52 10.68
C HIS A 131 -15.60 5.78 10.90
N LEU A 132 -14.52 6.13 10.18
CA LEU A 132 -13.18 5.54 10.37
C LEU A 132 -12.23 6.39 11.23
N ASN A 133 -12.65 7.58 11.67
CA ASN A 133 -11.82 8.48 12.48
C ASN A 133 -11.88 8.19 14.00
N HIS A 134 -12.56 7.12 14.45
CA HIS A 134 -12.79 6.87 15.88
C HIS A 134 -11.73 6.00 16.58
N HIS A 135 -10.54 5.83 16.00
CA HIS A 135 -9.42 5.25 16.74
C HIS A 135 -8.23 6.21 16.75
N ARG A 136 -8.30 7.16 17.68
CA ARG A 136 -7.11 7.76 18.27
C ARG A 136 -7.19 7.56 19.79
N PRO A 137 -6.17 6.99 20.44
CA PRO A 137 -6.09 6.86 21.89
C PRO A 137 -5.99 8.22 22.57
#